data_AF-A0A561TQ95-F1
#
_entry.id   AF-A0A561TQ95-F1
#
_cell.length_a   1.000
_cell.length_b   1.000
_cell.length_c   1.000
_cell.angle_alpha   90.00
_cell.angle_beta   90.00
_cell.angle_gamma   90.00
#
_symmetry.space_group_name_H-M   'P 1'
#
loop_
_entity.id
_entity.type
_entity.pdbx_description
1 polymer ?
#
loop_
_entity_poly.entity_id
_entity_poly.type
_entity_poly.pdbx_seq_one_letter_code
_entity_poly.pdbx_strand_id
1 'polypeptide(L)'
;MEEAERSSRVVLALLSAHLVGEVRSELAARLPETLALVLLNPLQAHEPLVPEGFVRATAAWIEGATEQTAAWDVSAVLSVVADIAGDDLLNRILLQLPAGYDLLFGRPQPA
;
A
#
# COMPACT_ATOMS: atom_id res chain seq x y z
N MET A 1 18.86 2.56 4.09
CA MET A 1 17.83 1.68 4.71
C MET A 1 16.70 2.52 5.31
N GLU A 2 17.00 3.61 6.01
CA GLU A 2 15.95 4.49 6.58
C GLU A 2 14.91 4.98 5.57
N GLU A 3 15.32 5.36 4.36
CA GLU A 3 14.37 5.85 3.34
C GLU A 3 13.40 4.76 2.89
N ALA A 4 13.89 3.56 2.59
CA ALA A 4 13.03 2.44 2.20
C ALA A 4 12.06 2.03 3.32
N GLU A 5 12.50 2.08 4.57
CA GLU A 5 11.63 1.83 5.73
C GLU A 5 10.59 2.93 5.90
N ARG A 6 10.98 4.21 5.73
CA ARG A 6 10.07 5.36 5.76
C ARG A 6 9.00 5.24 4.69
N SER A 7 9.39 5.03 3.42
CA SER A 7 8.45 4.85 2.32
C SER A 7 7.53 3.66 2.57
N SER A 8 8.05 2.54 3.07
CA SER A 8 7.24 1.37 3.44
C SER A 8 6.18 1.69 4.50
N ARG A 9 6.56 2.42 5.56
CA ARG A 9 5.63 2.82 6.63
C ARG A 9 4.54 3.75 6.12
N VAL A 10 4.88 4.74 5.30
CA VAL A 10 3.91 5.67 4.72
C VAL A 10 2.94 4.95 3.79
N VAL A 11 3.44 4.13 2.87
CA VAL A 11 2.62 3.38 1.92
C VAL A 11 1.67 2.42 2.66
N LEU A 12 2.17 1.67 3.65
CA LEU A 12 1.33 0.77 4.43
C LEU A 12 0.31 1.51 5.29
N ALA A 13 0.65 2.69 5.84
CA ALA A 13 -0.31 3.52 6.57
C ALA A 13 -1.47 3.97 5.67
N LEU A 14 -1.18 4.42 4.45
CA LEU A 14 -2.20 4.81 3.49
C LEU A 14 -3.02 3.59 3.00
N LEU A 15 -2.36 2.46 2.75
CA LEU A 15 -3.02 1.22 2.35
C LEU A 15 -3.96 0.71 3.44
N SER A 16 -3.57 0.80 4.71
CA SER A 16 -4.38 0.35 5.86
C SER A 16 -5.77 0.98 5.92
N ALA A 17 -5.90 2.21 5.43
CA ALA A 17 -7.16 2.94 5.42
C ALA A 17 -8.16 2.38 4.40
N HIS A 18 -7.69 1.57 3.46
CA HIS A 18 -8.51 0.91 2.44
C HIS A 18 -8.79 -0.56 2.77
N LEU A 19 -7.97 -1.17 3.64
CA LEU A 19 -8.11 -2.57 4.01
C LEU A 19 -9.00 -2.74 5.25
N VAL A 20 -9.92 -3.70 5.17
CA VAL A 20 -10.87 -4.02 6.25
C VAL A 20 -10.93 -5.52 6.54
N GLY A 21 -11.37 -5.84 7.75
CA GLY A 21 -11.62 -7.21 8.19
C GLY A 21 -10.39 -8.12 8.10
N GLU A 22 -10.64 -9.38 7.75
CA GLU A 22 -9.62 -10.43 7.71
C GLU A 22 -8.48 -10.15 6.73
N VAL A 23 -8.74 -9.46 5.60
CA VAL A 23 -7.69 -9.13 4.62
C VAL A 23 -6.57 -8.31 5.27
N ARG A 24 -6.94 -7.35 6.12
CA ARG A 24 -5.96 -6.52 6.84
C ARG A 24 -5.18 -7.33 7.87
N SER A 25 -5.87 -8.14 8.67
CA SER A 25 -5.25 -8.98 9.70
C SER A 25 -4.32 -10.03 9.08
N GLU A 26 -4.72 -10.65 7.97
CA GLU A 26 -3.94 -11.65 7.27
C GLU A 26 -2.70 -11.05 6.60
N LEU A 27 -2.81 -9.85 6.01
CA LEU A 27 -1.65 -9.15 5.48
C LEU A 27 -0.67 -8.76 6.61
N ALA A 28 -1.19 -8.23 7.71
CA ALA A 28 -0.37 -7.85 8.87
C ALA A 28 0.39 -9.06 9.46
N ALA A 29 -0.24 -10.24 9.52
CA ALA A 29 0.38 -11.47 10.04
C ALA A 29 1.59 -11.96 9.21
N ARG A 30 1.75 -11.47 7.98
CA ARG A 30 2.85 -11.85 7.07
C ARG A 30 3.98 -10.81 7.02
N LEU A 31 3.82 -9.68 7.70
CA LEU A 31 4.79 -8.60 7.71
C LEU A 31 5.69 -8.65 8.95
N PRO A 32 6.88 -8.00 8.89
CA PRO A 32 7.63 -7.67 10.09
C PRO A 32 6.76 -6.90 11.10
N GLU A 33 6.95 -7.16 12.39
CA GLU A 33 6.11 -6.62 13.48
C GLU A 33 5.91 -5.10 13.40
N THR A 34 6.98 -4.35 13.11
CA THR A 34 6.94 -2.89 13.01
C THR A 34 6.02 -2.37 11.91
N LEU A 35 5.92 -3.09 10.79
CA LEU A 35 5.05 -2.76 9.66
C LEU A 35 3.63 -3.31 9.85
N ALA A 36 3.50 -4.47 10.50
CA ALA A 36 2.22 -5.04 10.88
C ALA A 36 1.42 -4.08 11.78
N LEU A 37 2.07 -3.46 12.76
CA LEU A 37 1.44 -2.49 13.66
C LEU A 37 0.87 -1.26 12.92
N VAL A 38 1.50 -0.86 11.81
CA VAL A 38 0.98 0.24 10.97
C VAL A 38 -0.35 -0.16 10.32
N LEU A 39 -0.47 -1.39 9.80
CA LEU A 39 -1.72 -1.88 9.24
C LEU A 39 -2.82 -2.04 10.30
N LEU A 40 -2.45 -2.46 11.51
CA LEU A 40 -3.42 -2.74 12.58
C LEU A 40 -3.92 -1.47 13.30
N ASN A 41 -3.32 -0.30 13.04
CA ASN A 41 -3.75 0.99 13.55
C ASN A 41 -4.06 1.97 12.39
N PRO A 42 -5.15 1.74 11.65
CA PRO A 42 -5.40 2.44 10.40
C PRO A 42 -5.76 3.91 10.62
N LEU A 43 -5.32 4.74 9.67
CA LEU A 43 -5.77 6.14 9.59
C LEU A 43 -7.28 6.20 9.31
N GLN A 44 -7.96 7.18 9.89
CA GLN A 44 -9.35 7.50 9.51
C GLN A 44 -9.33 8.15 8.12
N ALA A 45 -9.76 7.43 7.08
CA ALA A 45 -9.88 7.99 5.74
C ALA A 45 -11.24 8.65 5.53
N HIS A 46 -11.21 9.83 4.92
CA HIS A 46 -12.38 10.50 4.36
C HIS A 46 -12.28 10.29 2.85
N GLU A 47 -13.04 9.30 2.36
CA GLU A 47 -13.08 8.80 0.96
C GLU A 47 -11.90 7.91 0.50
N PRO A 48 -12.16 6.88 -0.33
CA PRO A 48 -11.11 6.05 -0.92
C PRO A 48 -10.21 6.84 -1.88
N LEU A 49 -8.89 6.69 -1.77
CA LEU A 49 -7.92 7.31 -2.67
C LEU A 49 -7.80 6.50 -3.96
N VAL A 50 -8.05 7.13 -5.11
CA VAL A 50 -7.67 6.58 -6.43
C VAL A 50 -6.14 6.50 -6.58
N PRO A 51 -5.58 5.70 -7.50
CA PRO A 51 -4.12 5.47 -7.61
C PRO A 51 -3.26 6.74 -7.62
N GLU A 52 -3.64 7.75 -8.39
CA GLU A 52 -2.89 9.02 -8.46
C GLU A 52 -3.01 9.81 -7.15
N GLY A 53 -4.17 9.73 -6.49
CA GLY A 53 -4.38 10.31 -5.16
C GLY A 53 -3.52 9.64 -4.10
N PHE A 54 -3.33 8.32 -4.20
CA PHE A 54 -2.47 7.56 -3.30
C PHE A 54 -0.99 7.94 -3.44
N VAL A 55 -0.50 8.09 -4.67
CA VAL A 55 0.87 8.56 -4.96
C VAL A 55 1.07 9.98 -4.44
N ARG A 56 0.13 10.88 -4.72
CA ARG A 56 0.16 12.27 -4.23
C ARG A 56 0.17 12.34 -2.71
N ALA A 57 -0.67 11.55 -2.05
CA ALA A 57 -0.69 11.46 -0.60
C ALA A 57 0.65 10.95 -0.07
N THR A 58 1.22 9.91 -0.68
CA THR A 58 2.54 9.37 -0.28
C THR A 58 3.63 10.43 -0.38
N ALA A 59 3.69 11.18 -1.49
CA ALA A 59 4.65 12.28 -1.65
C ALA A 59 4.49 13.37 -0.59
N ALA A 60 3.26 13.70 -0.20
CA ALA A 60 2.98 14.73 0.81
C ALA A 60 3.46 14.35 2.23
N TRP A 61 3.58 13.05 2.52
CA TRP A 61 4.03 12.55 3.82
C TRP A 61 5.54 12.35 3.92
N ILE A 62 6.27 12.38 2.80
CA ILE A 62 7.72 12.16 2.77
C ILE A 62 8.42 13.50 2.45
N GLU A 63 9.19 13.99 3.42
CA GLU A 63 9.91 15.26 3.26
C GLU A 63 10.87 15.22 2.06
N GLY A 64 10.74 16.19 1.16
CA GLY A 64 11.56 16.30 -0.05
C GLY A 64 11.16 15.35 -1.19
N ALA A 65 10.11 14.53 -1.02
CA ALA A 65 9.62 13.68 -2.10
C ALA A 65 8.83 14.49 -3.14
N THR A 66 8.91 14.02 -4.38
CA THR A 66 8.06 14.46 -5.49
C THR A 66 7.04 13.36 -5.80
N GLU A 67 5.94 13.68 -6.51
CA GLU A 67 5.01 12.64 -7.00
C GLU A 67 5.73 11.60 -7.86
N GLN A 68 6.73 12.02 -8.64
CA GLN A 68 7.53 11.09 -9.44
C GLN A 68 8.28 10.10 -8.54
N THR A 69 9.06 10.56 -7.57
CA THR A 69 9.83 9.66 -6.68
C THR A 69 8.90 8.80 -5.82
N ALA A 70 7.78 9.36 -5.35
CA ALA A 70 6.77 8.60 -4.62
C ALA A 70 6.13 7.50 -5.47
N ALA A 71 5.91 7.71 -6.78
CA ALA A 71 5.38 6.67 -7.65
C ALA A 71 6.31 5.45 -7.72
N TRP A 72 7.63 5.68 -7.80
CA TRP A 72 8.63 4.61 -7.77
C TRP A 72 8.60 3.86 -6.44
N ASP A 73 8.58 4.59 -5.32
CA ASP A 73 8.55 4.00 -3.98
C ASP A 73 7.27 3.21 -3.71
N VAL A 74 6.12 3.77 -4.08
CA VAL A 74 4.81 3.12 -3.98
C VAL A 74 4.84 1.80 -4.76
N SER A 75 5.29 1.83 -6.01
CA SER A 75 5.31 0.61 -6.83
C SER A 75 6.29 -0.44 -6.28
N ALA A 76 7.46 -0.01 -5.79
CA ALA A 76 8.43 -0.91 -5.17
C ALA A 76 7.87 -1.59 -3.91
N VAL A 77 7.26 -0.82 -3.01
CA VAL A 77 6.67 -1.34 -1.77
C VAL A 77 5.47 -2.25 -2.09
N LEU A 78 4.56 -1.83 -2.97
CA LEU A 78 3.37 -2.61 -3.29
C LEU A 78 3.70 -3.89 -4.05
N SER A 79 4.75 -3.92 -4.88
CA SER A 79 5.24 -5.15 -5.48
C SER A 79 5.71 -6.16 -4.41
N VAL A 80 6.45 -5.70 -3.38
CA VAL A 80 6.84 -6.56 -2.26
C VAL A 80 5.63 -7.02 -1.45
N VAL A 81 4.64 -6.16 -1.24
CA VAL A 81 3.37 -6.54 -0.60
C VAL A 81 2.65 -7.62 -1.40
N ALA A 82 2.59 -7.51 -2.73
CA ALA A 82 2.02 -8.53 -3.60
C ALA A 82 2.73 -9.88 -3.43
N ASP A 83 4.06 -9.89 -3.40
CA ASP A 83 4.83 -11.12 -3.24
C ASP A 83 4.61 -11.77 -1.85
N ILE A 84 4.52 -10.97 -0.79
CA ILE A 84 4.23 -11.46 0.58
C ILE A 84 2.77 -11.96 0.69
N ALA A 85 1.83 -11.28 0.05
CA ALA A 85 0.42 -11.66 0.05
C ALA A 85 0.17 -12.95 -0.77
N GLY A 86 0.93 -13.17 -1.84
CA GLY A 86 0.60 -14.20 -2.82
C GLY A 86 -0.76 -13.97 -3.49
N ASP A 87 -1.07 -14.78 -4.50
CA ASP A 87 -2.14 -14.46 -5.45
C ASP A 87 -3.54 -14.37 -4.81
N ASP A 88 -3.87 -15.26 -3.86
CA ASP A 88 -5.21 -15.29 -3.24
C ASP A 88 -5.48 -14.06 -2.37
N LEU A 89 -4.53 -13.72 -1.47
CA LEU A 89 -4.69 -12.54 -0.62
C LEU A 89 -4.56 -11.26 -1.43
N LEU A 90 -3.70 -11.21 -2.45
CA LEU A 90 -3.59 -10.07 -3.36
C LEU A 90 -4.90 -9.80 -4.11
N ASN A 91 -5.57 -10.84 -4.61
CA ASN A 91 -6.88 -10.68 -5.25
C ASN A 91 -7.92 -10.11 -4.29
N ARG A 92 -7.94 -10.57 -3.04
CA ARG A 92 -8.83 -10.04 -1.99
C ARG A 92 -8.47 -8.60 -1.59
N ILE A 93 -7.19 -8.23 -1.60
CA ILE A 93 -6.73 -6.85 -1.43
C ILE A 93 -7.26 -5.98 -2.56
N LEU A 94 -7.03 -6.37 -3.83
CA LEU A 94 -7.44 -5.58 -4.99
C LEU A 94 -8.96 -5.37 -5.06
N LEU A 95 -9.77 -6.33 -4.60
CA LEU A 95 -11.23 -6.18 -4.49
C LEU A 95 -11.69 -5.10 -3.51
N GLN A 96 -10.85 -4.69 -2.56
CA GLN A 96 -11.14 -3.61 -1.62
C GLN A 96 -10.64 -2.24 -2.11
N LEU A 97 -9.81 -2.22 -3.14
CA LEU A 97 -9.19 -1.00 -3.64
C LEU A 97 -9.98 -0.42 -4.83
N PRO A 98 -9.91 0.91 -5.05
CA PRO A 98 -10.39 1.51 -6.29
C PRO A 98 -9.74 0.87 -7.53
N ALA A 99 -10.39 1.00 -8.68
CA ALA A 99 -9.87 0.50 -9.95
C ALA A 99 -8.50 1.13 -10.30
N GLY A 100 -7.63 0.35 -10.96
CA GLY A 100 -6.30 0.79 -11.43
C GLY A 100 -5.16 0.57 -10.43
N TYR A 101 -5.43 0.09 -9.21
CA TYR A 101 -4.38 -0.23 -8.24
C TYR A 101 -3.48 -1.41 -8.66
N ASP A 102 -3.99 -2.33 -9.48
CA ASP A 102 -3.24 -3.48 -10.01
C ASP A 102 -1.92 -3.07 -10.68
N LEU A 103 -1.91 -1.92 -11.37
CA LEU A 103 -0.71 -1.32 -11.96
C LEU A 103 0.33 -0.92 -10.91
N LEU A 104 -0.09 -0.41 -9.75
CA LEU A 104 0.82 -0.05 -8.67
C LEU A 104 1.47 -1.27 -8.02
N PHE A 105 0.77 -2.41 -7.96
CA PHE A 105 1.31 -3.69 -7.47
C PHE A 105 2.27 -4.37 -8.47
N GLY A 106 2.54 -3.78 -9.64
CA GLY A 106 3.37 -4.40 -10.68
C GLY A 106 2.73 -5.64 -11.32
N ARG A 107 1.41 -5.80 -11.16
CA ARG A 107 0.62 -6.93 -11.67
C ARG A 107 -0.47 -6.37 -12.58
N PRO A 108 -0.15 -5.96 -13.83
CA PRO A 108 -1.20 -5.54 -14.76
C PRO A 108 -2.19 -6.68 -14.91
N GLN A 109 -3.47 -6.45 -14.63
CA GLN A 109 -4.49 -7.47 -14.88
C GLN A 109 -4.51 -7.78 -16.39
N PRO A 110 -4.54 -9.06 -16.79
CA PRO A 110 -4.78 -9.39 -18.17
C PRO A 110 -6.17 -8.88 -18.58
N ALA A 111 -6.21 -8.17 -19.71
CA ALA A 111 -7.43 -7.62 -20.32
C ALA A 111 -8.43 -8.71 -20.73
#